data_AF-A0A382ATY6-F1
#
_entry.id   AF-A0A382ATY6-F1
#
_cell.length_a   1.000
_cell.length_b   1.000
_cell.length_c   1.000
_cell.angle_alpha   90.00
_cell.angle_beta   90.00
_cell.angle_gamma   90.00
#
_symmetry.space_group_name_H-M   'P 1'
#
loop_
_entity.id
_entity.type
_entity.pdbx_description
1 polymer ?
#
loop_
_entity_poly.entity_id
_entity_poly.type
_entity_poly.pdbx_seq_one_letter_code
_entity_poly.pdbx_strand_id
1 'polypeptide(L)'
;MKKSEAIQKLINESDLAIGEICAELKVSRFIVHKWRSGESNPRRENLNKLARLNNMNLVWLNNKEVLLDKDNIDGEFKSEQDENDNNRINQIIQNQLDLIEILKTDNQSLKANFKKFQLSKSIINNHDFSISRTIDTEEFINIRISLNGLLGYSNNEFIKLIKKWPSSPLFDTKTVKQMQKDEKMRVDLAKNLGISHFDISDHILY
;
A
#
# COMPACT_ATOMS: atom_id res chain seq x y z
N MET A 1 -17.23 19.95 -13.72
CA MET A 1 -15.93 19.80 -14.43
C MET A 1 -14.89 19.24 -13.49
N LYS A 2 -13.83 18.60 -14.00
CA LYS A 2 -12.77 18.08 -13.11
C LYS A 2 -11.99 19.24 -12.48
N LYS A 3 -11.48 19.01 -11.28
CA LYS A 3 -10.67 19.98 -10.53
C LYS A 3 -9.51 20.51 -11.38
N SER A 4 -8.75 19.62 -12.02
CA SER A 4 -7.63 19.96 -12.92
C SER A 4 -8.05 20.88 -14.07
N GLU A 5 -9.19 20.61 -14.69
CA GLU A 5 -9.74 21.43 -15.79
C GLU A 5 -10.18 22.80 -15.30
N ALA A 6 -10.82 22.87 -14.13
CA ALA A 6 -11.24 24.13 -13.53
C ALA A 6 -10.06 25.05 -13.22
N ILE A 7 -8.96 24.49 -12.73
CA ILE A 7 -7.74 25.26 -12.41
C ILE A 7 -7.09 25.79 -13.69
N GLN A 8 -6.94 24.94 -14.71
CA GLN A 8 -6.38 25.35 -15.99
C GLN A 8 -7.21 26.47 -16.59
N LYS A 9 -8.54 26.35 -16.54
CA LYS A 9 -9.46 27.38 -16.99
C LYS A 9 -9.27 28.70 -16.22
N LEU A 10 -9.27 28.64 -14.89
CA LEU A 10 -9.10 29.83 -14.03
C LEU A 10 -7.72 30.49 -14.15
N ILE A 11 -6.65 29.76 -14.45
CA ILE A 11 -5.31 30.34 -14.68
C ILE A 11 -5.21 30.96 -16.08
N ASN A 12 -5.79 30.30 -17.10
CA ASN A 12 -5.69 30.75 -18.48
C ASN A 12 -6.65 31.90 -18.81
N GLU A 13 -7.81 31.96 -18.16
CA GLU A 13 -8.82 33.01 -18.32
C GLU A 13 -8.62 34.17 -17.31
N SER A 14 -7.53 34.18 -16.55
CA SER A 14 -7.24 35.25 -15.61
C SER A 14 -6.62 36.46 -16.28
N ASP A 15 -7.10 37.65 -15.92
CA ASP A 15 -6.52 38.92 -16.33
C ASP A 15 -5.21 39.24 -15.59
N LEU A 16 -4.90 38.48 -14.54
CA LEU A 16 -3.70 38.67 -13.72
C LEU A 16 -2.48 37.94 -14.30
N ALA A 17 -1.31 38.57 -14.21
CA ALA A 17 -0.07 37.91 -14.56
C ALA A 17 0.22 36.77 -13.58
N ILE A 18 0.91 35.72 -14.04
CA ILE A 18 1.31 34.58 -13.19
C ILE A 18 2.04 35.05 -11.92
N GLY A 19 2.84 36.13 -12.01
CA GLY A 19 3.53 36.70 -10.84
C GLY A 19 2.58 37.27 -9.78
N GLU A 20 1.48 37.90 -10.21
CA GLU A 20 0.47 38.50 -9.33
C GLU A 20 -0.37 37.41 -8.67
N ILE A 21 -0.76 36.38 -9.44
CA ILE A 21 -1.42 35.18 -8.91
C ILE A 21 -0.56 34.51 -7.83
N CYS A 22 0.76 34.44 -8.02
CA CYS A 22 1.67 33.86 -7.03
C CYS A 22 1.72 34.69 -5.74
N ALA A 23 1.73 36.03 -5.86
CA ALA A 23 1.75 36.94 -4.71
C ALA A 23 0.48 36.80 -3.87
N GLU A 24 -0.68 36.81 -4.52
CA GLU A 24 -1.99 36.69 -3.85
C GLU A 24 -2.22 35.32 -3.21
N LEU A 25 -1.80 34.26 -3.90
CA LEU A 25 -1.92 32.89 -3.38
C LEU A 25 -0.81 32.50 -2.40
N LYS A 26 0.23 33.35 -2.24
CA LYS A 26 1.43 33.07 -1.43
C LYS A 26 2.08 31.71 -1.76
N VAL A 27 2.17 31.39 -3.05
CA VAL A 27 2.79 30.16 -3.55
C VAL A 27 3.87 30.46 -4.58
N SER A 28 4.81 29.53 -4.75
CA SER A 28 5.88 29.71 -5.73
C SER A 28 5.38 29.60 -7.16
N ARG A 29 6.02 30.34 -8.07
CA ARG A 29 5.73 30.31 -9.51
C ARG A 29 5.80 28.90 -10.11
N PHE A 30 6.73 28.09 -9.62
CA PHE A 30 6.88 26.69 -10.01
C PHE A 30 5.62 25.86 -9.73
N ILE A 31 4.99 26.04 -8.57
CA ILE A 31 3.78 25.33 -8.19
C ILE A 31 2.60 25.72 -9.10
N VAL A 32 2.45 27.00 -9.40
CA VAL A 32 1.40 27.49 -10.31
C VAL A 32 1.59 26.95 -11.74
N HIS A 33 2.84 26.84 -12.21
CA HIS A 33 3.13 26.18 -13.50
C HIS A 33 2.73 24.70 -13.50
N LYS A 34 3.00 23.95 -12.42
CA LYS A 34 2.58 22.55 -12.30
C LYS A 34 1.06 22.39 -12.24
N TRP A 35 0.35 23.37 -11.69
CA TRP A 35 -1.11 23.37 -11.72
C TRP A 35 -1.64 23.64 -13.12
N ARG A 36 -1.01 24.57 -13.84
CA ARG A 36 -1.35 24.86 -15.24
C ARG A 36 -1.08 23.69 -16.17
N SER A 37 0.02 22.94 -15.97
CA SER A 37 0.32 21.74 -16.78
C SER A 37 -0.53 20.51 -16.40
N GLY A 38 -1.24 20.56 -15.27
CA GLY A 38 -2.04 19.43 -14.76
C GLY A 38 -1.21 18.34 -14.05
N GLU A 39 0.09 18.56 -13.85
CA GLU A 39 0.98 17.65 -13.11
C GLU A 39 0.64 17.55 -11.62
N SER A 40 -0.01 18.58 -11.07
CA SER A 40 -0.44 18.59 -9.68
C SER A 40 -1.71 19.39 -9.48
N ASN A 41 -2.40 19.16 -8.37
CA ASN A 41 -3.63 19.88 -8.04
C ASN A 41 -3.41 20.80 -6.81
N PRO A 42 -3.83 22.08 -6.86
CA PRO A 42 -3.87 22.98 -5.72
C PRO A 42 -4.78 22.43 -4.63
N ARG A 43 -4.51 22.88 -3.40
CA ARG A 43 -5.45 22.72 -2.30
C ARG A 43 -6.75 23.47 -2.61
N ARG A 44 -7.86 22.99 -2.04
CA ARG A 44 -9.20 23.58 -2.21
C ARG A 44 -9.22 25.06 -1.86
N GLU A 45 -8.51 25.45 -0.80
CA GLU A 45 -8.35 26.85 -0.40
C GLU A 45 -7.72 27.72 -1.50
N ASN A 46 -6.62 27.26 -2.11
CA ASN A 46 -5.94 28.00 -3.17
C ASN A 46 -6.80 28.08 -4.44
N LEU A 47 -7.57 27.03 -4.73
CA LEU A 47 -8.48 27.03 -5.87
C LEU A 47 -9.68 27.98 -5.64
N ASN A 48 -10.22 28.02 -4.42
CA ASN A 48 -11.28 28.98 -4.06
C ASN A 48 -10.78 30.43 -4.14
N LYS A 49 -9.57 30.71 -3.65
CA LYS A 49 -8.94 32.02 -3.77
C LYS A 49 -8.73 32.40 -5.24
N LEU A 50 -8.24 31.47 -6.06
CA LEU A 50 -8.05 31.70 -7.49
C LEU A 50 -9.38 31.97 -8.23
N ALA A 51 -10.48 31.31 -7.85
CA ALA A 51 -11.79 31.63 -8.43
C ALA A 51 -12.27 33.03 -8.02
N ARG A 52 -12.08 33.42 -6.74
CA ARG A 52 -12.39 34.76 -6.26
C ARG A 52 -11.60 35.85 -7.00
N LEU A 53 -10.31 35.62 -7.30
CA LEU A 53 -9.50 36.54 -8.10
C LEU A 53 -10.05 36.76 -9.52
N ASN A 54 -10.80 35.78 -10.05
CA ASN A 54 -11.44 35.84 -11.36
C ASN A 54 -12.93 36.24 -11.27
N ASN A 55 -13.39 36.75 -10.14
CA ASN A 55 -14.81 37.08 -9.89
C ASN A 55 -15.77 35.90 -10.15
N MET A 56 -15.33 34.68 -9.85
CA MET A 56 -16.15 33.46 -9.97
C MET A 56 -16.34 32.79 -8.61
N ASN A 57 -17.50 32.17 -8.40
CA ASN A 57 -17.73 31.31 -7.24
C ASN A 57 -17.52 29.84 -7.60
N LEU A 58 -16.99 29.05 -6.66
CA LEU A 58 -16.69 27.64 -6.82
C LEU A 58 -17.63 26.79 -5.95
N VAL A 59 -18.55 26.07 -6.60
CA VAL A 59 -19.40 25.08 -5.93
C VAL A 59 -18.74 23.71 -6.05
N TRP A 60 -18.51 23.07 -4.91
CA TRP A 60 -17.84 21.77 -4.86
C TRP A 60 -18.88 20.66 -4.81
N LEU A 61 -18.86 19.78 -5.83
CA LEU A 61 -19.73 18.60 -5.87
C LEU A 61 -19.09 17.43 -5.14
N ASN A 62 -17.77 17.28 -5.26
CA ASN A 62 -16.95 16.29 -4.57
C ASN A 62 -15.46 16.70 -4.63
N ASN A 63 -14.55 15.85 -4.14
CA ASN A 63 -13.11 16.16 -4.11
C ASN A 63 -12.48 16.34 -5.51
N LYS A 64 -13.10 15.82 -6.55
CA LYS A 64 -12.58 15.78 -7.92
C LYS A 64 -13.34 16.67 -8.89
N GLU A 65 -14.52 17.14 -8.51
CA GLU A 65 -15.45 17.84 -9.40
C GLU A 65 -15.97 19.13 -8.77
N VAL A 66 -15.96 20.16 -9.60
CA VAL A 66 -16.37 21.52 -9.23
C VAL A 66 -17.23 22.14 -10.33
N LEU A 67 -18.04 23.11 -9.94
CA LEU A 67 -18.83 23.98 -10.81
C LEU A 67 -18.39 25.44 -10.59
N LEU A 68 -18.22 26.16 -11.70
CA LEU A 68 -17.93 27.59 -11.71
C LEU A 68 -19.24 28.34 -11.94
N ASP A 69 -19.68 29.10 -10.95
CA ASP A 69 -20.88 29.95 -11.02
C ASP A 69 -20.46 31.41 -11.16
N LYS A 70 -21.04 32.12 -12.14
CA LYS A 70 -20.73 33.52 -12.46
C LYS A 70 -21.76 34.51 -11.90
N ASP A 71 -22.92 34.04 -11.43
CA ASP A 71 -24.11 34.89 -11.24
C ASP A 71 -24.44 35.21 -9.77
N ASN A 72 -23.66 34.73 -8.79
CA ASN A 72 -23.92 34.94 -7.35
C ASN A 72 -22.75 35.65 -6.65
N ILE A 73 -22.63 36.97 -6.81
CA ILE A 73 -21.66 37.81 -6.06
C ILE A 73 -22.35 38.53 -4.87
N ASP A 74 -23.68 38.64 -4.86
CA ASP A 74 -24.44 39.47 -3.89
C ASP A 74 -25.16 38.67 -2.78
N GLY A 75 -24.52 37.66 -2.20
CA GLY A 75 -25.05 36.95 -1.02
C GLY A 75 -24.54 37.55 0.29
N GLU A 76 -25.42 38.25 1.03
CA GLU A 76 -25.29 38.81 2.39
C GLU A 76 -24.08 38.31 3.23
N PHE A 77 -23.22 39.26 3.61
CA PHE A 77 -22.19 39.11 4.64
C PHE A 77 -22.82 38.72 5.98
N LYS A 78 -22.74 37.44 6.35
CA LYS A 78 -22.97 36.99 7.72
C LYS A 78 -21.69 37.16 8.55
N SER A 79 -21.86 37.61 9.79
CA SER A 79 -20.81 37.97 10.74
C SER A 79 -19.67 36.96 10.84
N GLU A 80 -18.43 37.48 10.78
CA GLU A 80 -17.14 36.75 10.68
C GLU A 80 -16.87 35.69 11.78
N GLN A 81 -17.60 35.70 12.91
CA GLN A 81 -17.40 34.74 13.99
C GLN A 81 -18.09 33.38 13.73
N ASP A 82 -19.29 33.36 13.14
CA ASP A 82 -20.02 32.12 12.85
C ASP A 82 -19.50 31.43 11.57
N GLU A 83 -18.94 32.19 10.62
CA GLU A 83 -18.30 31.63 9.43
C GLU A 83 -16.99 30.91 9.77
N ASN A 84 -16.24 31.37 10.77
CA ASN A 84 -14.92 30.82 11.11
C ASN A 84 -15.02 29.45 11.79
N ASP A 85 -15.99 29.27 12.70
CA ASP A 85 -16.25 27.98 13.35
C ASP A 85 -16.88 26.98 12.37
N ASN A 86 -17.80 27.42 11.50
CA ASN A 86 -18.33 26.58 10.43
C ASN A 86 -17.24 26.20 9.41
N ASN A 87 -16.32 27.10 9.05
CA ASN A 87 -15.18 26.76 8.19
C ASN A 87 -14.27 25.74 8.85
N ARG A 88 -13.99 25.90 10.15
CA ARG A 88 -13.11 25.00 10.90
C ARG A 88 -13.72 23.61 11.05
N ILE A 89 -15.02 23.53 11.36
CA ILE A 89 -15.77 22.26 11.41
C ILE A 89 -15.78 21.60 10.03
N ASN A 90 -16.05 22.36 8.96
CA ASN A 90 -16.03 21.83 7.60
C ASN A 90 -14.63 21.33 7.19
N GLN A 91 -13.56 22.01 7.61
CA GLN A 91 -12.18 21.53 7.42
C GLN A 91 -11.91 20.23 8.18
N ILE A 92 -12.39 20.11 9.42
CA ILE A 92 -12.24 18.88 10.22
C ILE A 92 -13.01 17.73 9.57
N ILE A 93 -14.26 17.95 9.17
CA ILE A 93 -15.09 16.96 8.48
C ILE A 93 -14.39 16.52 7.18
N GLN A 94 -13.85 17.47 6.42
CA GLN A 94 -13.15 17.17 5.18
C GLN A 94 -11.89 16.33 5.41
N ASN A 95 -11.07 16.71 6.40
CA ASN A 95 -9.88 15.93 6.76
C ASN A 95 -10.25 14.50 7.18
N GLN A 96 -11.37 14.34 7.91
CA GLN A 96 -11.87 13.02 8.29
C GLN A 96 -12.36 12.21 7.09
N LEU A 97 -13.05 12.83 6.14
CA LEU A 97 -13.48 12.17 4.91
C LEU A 97 -12.29 11.71 4.06
N ASP A 98 -11.26 12.56 3.93
CA ASP A 98 -10.03 12.24 3.20
C ASP A 98 -9.30 11.06 3.86
N LEU A 99 -9.22 11.06 5.20
CA LEU A 99 -8.62 9.96 5.97
C LEU A 99 -9.41 8.66 5.79
N ILE A 100 -10.74 8.72 5.76
CA ILE A 100 -11.59 7.55 5.48
C ILE A 100 -11.32 6.99 4.08
N GLU A 101 -11.13 7.85 3.06
CA GLU A 101 -10.84 7.41 1.69
C GLU A 101 -9.46 6.72 1.60
N ILE A 102 -8.44 7.28 2.25
CA ILE A 102 -7.11 6.68 2.34
C ILE A 102 -7.18 5.31 3.02
N LEU A 103 -7.83 5.23 4.20
CA LEU A 103 -7.97 3.98 4.95
C LEU A 103 -8.76 2.92 4.18
N LYS A 104 -9.77 3.31 3.39
CA LYS A 104 -10.49 2.38 2.52
C LYS A 104 -9.58 1.79 1.45
N THR A 105 -8.75 2.63 0.84
CA THR A 105 -7.80 2.23 -0.20
C THR A 105 -6.73 1.29 0.37
N ASP A 106 -6.16 1.62 1.51
CA ASP A 106 -5.17 0.78 2.19
C ASP A 106 -5.75 -0.58 2.58
N ASN A 107 -6.99 -0.60 3.10
CA ASN A 107 -7.68 -1.85 3.42
C ASN A 107 -7.93 -2.73 2.18
N GLN A 108 -8.23 -2.14 1.02
CA GLN A 108 -8.37 -2.88 -0.23
C GLN A 108 -7.02 -3.47 -0.67
N SER A 109 -5.95 -2.69 -0.61
CA SER A 109 -4.59 -3.14 -0.90
C SER A 109 -4.15 -4.27 0.02
N LEU A 110 -4.42 -4.15 1.32
CA LEU A 110 -4.13 -5.20 2.31
C LEU A 110 -4.92 -6.49 2.02
N LYS A 111 -6.20 -6.40 1.66
CA LYS A 111 -7.00 -7.57 1.26
C LYS A 111 -6.44 -8.24 0.01
N ALA A 112 -6.00 -7.47 -0.98
CA ALA A 112 -5.38 -8.00 -2.19
C ALA A 112 -4.04 -8.69 -1.87
N ASN A 113 -3.20 -8.07 -1.06
CA ASN A 113 -1.92 -8.64 -0.61
C ASN A 113 -2.12 -9.92 0.20
N PHE A 114 -3.13 -9.94 1.08
CA PHE A 114 -3.47 -11.14 1.84
C PHE A 114 -3.90 -12.29 0.94
N LYS A 115 -4.75 -12.04 -0.07
CA LYS A 115 -5.12 -13.05 -1.06
C LYS A 115 -3.92 -13.54 -1.85
N LYS A 116 -3.03 -12.63 -2.27
CA LYS A 116 -1.78 -12.99 -2.98
C LYS A 116 -0.90 -13.88 -2.10
N PHE A 117 -0.75 -13.56 -0.82
CA PHE A 117 -0.01 -14.37 0.15
C PHE A 117 -0.65 -15.75 0.36
N GLN A 118 -1.98 -15.83 0.46
CA GLN A 118 -2.68 -17.12 0.54
C GLN A 118 -2.46 -17.97 -0.71
N LEU A 119 -2.56 -17.37 -1.89
CA LEU A 119 -2.31 -18.05 -3.16
C LEU A 119 -0.86 -18.52 -3.28
N SER A 120 0.12 -17.67 -2.95
CA SER A 120 1.54 -18.08 -2.96
C SER A 120 1.80 -19.22 -1.97
N LYS A 121 1.22 -19.14 -0.77
CA LYS A 121 1.31 -20.22 0.22
C LYS A 121 0.64 -21.51 -0.26
N SER A 122 -0.46 -21.42 -0.99
CA SER A 122 -1.13 -22.59 -1.59
C SER A 122 -0.29 -23.23 -2.69
N ILE A 123 0.38 -22.44 -3.53
CA ILE A 123 1.29 -22.94 -4.58
C ILE A 123 2.43 -23.72 -3.94
N ILE A 124 3.05 -23.15 -2.92
CA ILE A 124 4.13 -23.79 -2.15
C ILE A 124 3.60 -25.08 -1.51
N ASN A 125 2.51 -25.03 -0.75
CA ASN A 125 1.99 -26.19 -0.04
C ASN A 125 1.50 -27.33 -0.96
N ASN A 126 1.02 -27.01 -2.17
CA ASN A 126 0.48 -28.00 -3.10
C ASN A 126 1.58 -28.74 -3.88
N HIS A 127 2.76 -28.13 -4.02
CA HIS A 127 3.82 -28.64 -4.89
C HIS A 127 5.14 -28.92 -4.18
N ASP A 128 5.27 -28.50 -2.92
CA ASP A 128 6.46 -28.70 -2.10
C ASP A 128 6.16 -29.59 -0.89
N PHE A 129 7.21 -29.99 -0.17
CA PHE A 129 7.09 -30.66 1.12
C PHE A 129 7.52 -29.75 2.26
N SER A 130 6.97 -29.98 3.45
CA SER A 130 7.41 -29.29 4.66
C SER A 130 7.67 -30.30 5.76
N ILE A 131 8.70 -30.01 6.55
CA ILE A 131 9.20 -30.88 7.60
C ILE A 131 9.30 -30.09 8.89
N SER A 132 8.57 -30.50 9.91
CA SER A 132 8.73 -29.96 11.26
C SER A 132 9.60 -30.93 12.07
N ARG A 133 10.69 -30.41 12.65
CA ARG A 133 11.60 -31.16 13.52
C ARG A 133 11.73 -30.47 14.87
N THR A 134 12.01 -31.25 15.91
CA THR A 134 12.43 -30.71 17.21
C THR A 134 13.86 -30.18 17.13
N ILE A 135 14.12 -29.04 17.77
CA ILE A 135 15.45 -28.41 17.78
C ILE A 135 16.49 -29.26 18.53
N ASP A 136 16.09 -29.89 19.64
CA ASP A 136 17.02 -30.54 20.56
C ASP A 136 17.30 -32.01 20.21
N THR A 137 16.26 -32.77 19.87
CA THR A 137 16.37 -34.20 19.56
C THR A 137 16.44 -34.48 18.07
N GLU A 138 16.32 -33.45 17.22
CA GLU A 138 16.35 -33.58 15.76
C GLU A 138 15.29 -34.55 15.19
N GLU A 139 14.31 -34.95 16.00
CA GLU A 139 13.24 -35.87 15.64
C GLU A 139 12.22 -35.22 14.72
N PHE A 140 11.71 -36.01 13.77
CA PHE A 140 10.68 -35.59 12.83
C PHE A 140 9.31 -35.59 13.53
N ILE A 141 8.72 -34.41 13.74
CA ILE A 141 7.39 -34.23 14.32
C ILE A 141 6.32 -34.42 13.24
N ASN A 142 6.51 -33.79 12.09
CA ASN A 142 5.53 -33.84 11.01
C ASN A 142 6.22 -33.72 9.65
N ILE A 143 5.74 -34.49 8.68
CA ILE A 143 6.17 -34.42 7.29
C ILE A 143 4.91 -34.23 6.46
N ARG A 144 4.73 -33.05 5.87
CA ARG A 144 3.61 -32.76 4.97
C ARG A 144 4.10 -32.80 3.53
N ILE A 145 3.42 -33.60 2.72
CA ILE A 145 3.68 -33.80 1.29
C ILE A 145 2.34 -33.67 0.58
N SER A 146 2.36 -33.27 -0.70
CA SER A 146 1.16 -33.27 -1.53
C SER A 146 0.49 -34.66 -1.55
N LEU A 147 -0.84 -34.70 -1.69
CA LEU A 147 -1.61 -35.94 -1.79
C LEU A 147 -1.13 -36.84 -2.93
N ASN A 148 -0.60 -36.23 -4.01
CA ASN A 148 -0.13 -36.94 -5.20
C ASN A 148 1.36 -37.34 -5.10
N GLY A 149 2.00 -37.11 -3.95
CA GLY A 149 3.44 -37.32 -3.78
C GLY A 149 4.27 -36.15 -4.32
N LEU A 150 5.55 -36.41 -4.55
CA LEU A 150 6.49 -35.47 -5.17
C LEU A 150 6.91 -36.01 -6.53
N LEU A 151 7.41 -35.15 -7.40
CA LEU A 151 7.88 -35.58 -8.71
C LEU A 151 8.96 -36.69 -8.55
N GLY A 152 8.67 -37.88 -9.08
CA GLY A 152 9.57 -39.03 -9.02
C GLY A 152 9.44 -39.92 -7.78
N TYR A 153 8.63 -39.56 -6.77
CA TYR A 153 8.48 -40.34 -5.54
C TYR A 153 7.03 -40.44 -5.07
N SER A 154 6.59 -41.66 -4.72
CA SER A 154 5.33 -41.82 -3.98
C SER A 154 5.46 -41.24 -2.57
N ASN A 155 4.34 -40.88 -1.94
CA ASN A 155 4.32 -40.30 -0.59
C ASN A 155 5.06 -41.20 0.43
N ASN A 156 4.77 -42.50 0.42
CA ASN A 156 5.42 -43.49 1.31
C ASN A 156 6.91 -43.67 1.04
N GLU A 157 7.33 -43.58 -0.22
CA GLU A 157 8.72 -43.71 -0.61
C GLU A 157 9.53 -42.50 -0.16
N PHE A 158 9.01 -41.30 -0.39
CA PHE A 158 9.64 -40.06 0.06
C PHE A 158 9.80 -40.05 1.59
N ILE A 159 8.75 -40.41 2.35
CA ILE A 159 8.81 -40.49 3.82
C ILE A 159 9.91 -41.47 4.28
N LYS A 160 10.08 -42.62 3.61
CA LYS A 160 11.13 -43.58 3.94
C LYS A 160 12.53 -43.04 3.67
N LEU A 161 12.70 -42.28 2.59
CA LEU A 161 13.99 -41.73 2.19
C LEU A 161 14.37 -40.52 3.04
N ILE A 162 13.43 -39.63 3.35
CA ILE A 162 13.71 -38.41 4.13
C ILE A 162 14.06 -38.72 5.59
N LYS A 163 13.49 -39.79 6.17
CA LYS A 163 13.87 -40.28 7.50
C LYS A 163 15.33 -40.74 7.61
N LYS A 164 16.00 -40.98 6.48
CA LYS A 164 17.44 -41.30 6.42
C LYS A 164 18.33 -40.05 6.36
N TRP A 165 17.76 -38.85 6.43
CA TRP A 165 18.51 -37.60 6.53
C TRP A 165 19.49 -37.65 7.71
N PRO A 166 20.73 -37.16 7.56
CA PRO A 166 21.29 -36.47 6.38
C PRO A 166 21.86 -37.39 5.30
N SER A 167 21.93 -38.70 5.54
CA SER A 167 22.49 -39.70 4.62
C SER A 167 21.55 -40.12 3.48
N SER A 168 20.50 -39.33 3.22
CA SER A 168 19.47 -39.67 2.24
C SER A 168 19.98 -39.50 0.81
N PRO A 169 19.65 -40.41 -0.11
CA PRO A 169 19.98 -40.23 -1.54
C PRO A 169 19.11 -39.18 -2.23
N LEU A 170 18.15 -38.56 -1.52
CA LEU A 170 17.29 -37.51 -2.06
C LEU A 170 18.05 -36.25 -2.49
N PHE A 171 19.21 -36.00 -1.87
CA PHE A 171 19.97 -34.77 -2.05
C PHE A 171 21.43 -35.09 -2.36
N ASP A 172 22.04 -34.28 -3.23
CA ASP A 172 23.46 -34.37 -3.50
C ASP A 172 24.28 -33.83 -2.31
N THR A 173 25.52 -34.27 -2.21
CA THR A 173 26.38 -33.96 -1.05
C THR A 173 26.66 -32.47 -0.86
N LYS A 174 26.62 -31.67 -1.94
CA LYS A 174 26.79 -30.22 -1.87
C LYS A 174 25.56 -29.56 -1.25
N THR A 175 24.37 -29.95 -1.71
CA THR A 175 23.10 -29.47 -1.14
C THR A 175 22.94 -29.86 0.31
N VAL A 176 23.26 -31.11 0.69
CA VAL A 176 23.22 -31.57 2.09
C VAL A 176 24.07 -30.70 3.00
N LYS A 177 25.32 -30.40 2.61
CA LYS A 177 26.22 -29.53 3.38
C LYS A 177 25.68 -28.12 3.54
N GLN A 178 25.07 -27.57 2.48
CA GLN A 178 24.47 -26.24 2.53
C GLN A 178 23.26 -26.20 3.45
N MET A 179 22.34 -27.17 3.33
CA MET A 179 21.17 -27.31 4.20
C MET A 179 21.57 -27.45 5.67
N GLN A 180 22.59 -28.26 5.99
CA GLN A 180 23.12 -28.38 7.35
C GLN A 180 23.68 -27.06 7.90
N LYS A 181 24.35 -26.27 7.06
CA LYS A 181 24.87 -24.95 7.45
C LYS A 181 23.73 -23.99 7.76
N ASP A 182 22.69 -23.99 6.92
CA ASP A 182 21.51 -23.13 7.09
C ASP A 182 20.68 -23.57 8.30
N GLU A 183 20.52 -24.87 8.53
CA GLU A 183 19.89 -25.44 9.73
C GLU A 183 20.61 -24.99 11.00
N LYS A 184 21.94 -25.10 11.05
CA LYS A 184 22.73 -24.64 12.19
C LYS A 184 22.55 -23.15 12.46
N MET A 185 22.61 -22.31 11.43
CA MET A 185 22.42 -20.86 11.57
C MET A 185 21.03 -20.51 12.12
N ARG A 186 19.99 -21.23 11.67
CA ARG A 186 18.61 -21.03 12.14
C ARG A 186 18.43 -21.50 13.58
N VAL A 187 19.01 -22.65 13.95
CA VAL A 187 18.98 -23.17 15.32
C VAL A 187 19.69 -22.21 16.28
N ASP A 188 20.88 -21.70 15.91
CA ASP A 188 21.62 -20.74 16.72
C ASP A 188 20.79 -19.45 16.94
N LEU A 189 20.12 -18.97 15.89
CA LEU A 189 19.24 -17.81 15.97
C LEU A 189 18.00 -18.06 16.85
N ALA A 190 17.37 -19.23 16.74
CA ALA A 190 16.23 -19.60 17.59
C ALA A 190 16.61 -19.68 19.07
N LYS A 191 17.78 -20.26 19.37
CA LYS A 191 18.35 -20.31 20.73
C LYS A 191 18.59 -18.90 21.27
N ASN A 192 19.19 -18.01 20.47
CA ASN A 192 19.42 -16.61 20.85
C ASN A 192 18.13 -15.84 21.12
N LEU A 193 17.04 -16.17 20.42
CA LEU A 193 15.73 -15.54 20.61
C LEU A 193 14.86 -16.22 21.69
N GLY A 194 15.34 -17.30 22.32
CA GLY A 194 14.56 -18.06 23.31
C GLY A 194 13.34 -18.76 22.71
N ILE A 195 13.35 -19.05 21.40
CA ILE A 195 12.25 -19.70 20.70
C ILE A 195 12.39 -21.20 20.87
N SER A 196 11.42 -21.83 21.54
CA SER A 196 11.42 -23.28 21.78
C SER A 196 10.99 -24.11 20.57
N HIS A 197 10.24 -23.52 19.63
CA HIS A 197 9.70 -24.21 18.45
C HIS A 197 9.69 -23.25 17.24
N PHE A 198 10.27 -23.65 16.11
CA PHE A 198 10.10 -22.94 14.84
C PHE A 198 9.97 -23.94 13.69
N ASP A 199 9.08 -23.65 12.74
CA ASP A 199 8.87 -24.47 11.55
C ASP A 199 10.00 -24.21 10.55
N ILE A 200 10.70 -25.28 10.15
CA ILE A 200 11.69 -25.23 9.08
C ILE A 200 10.96 -25.60 7.77
N SER A 201 10.66 -24.59 6.96
CA SER A 201 10.21 -24.82 5.58
C SER A 201 11.42 -24.69 4.65
N ASP A 202 11.98 -25.83 4.25
CA ASP A 202 13.03 -25.85 3.24
C ASP A 202 12.39 -25.95 1.87
N HIS A 203 12.34 -24.81 1.17
CA HIS A 203 11.89 -24.74 -0.20
C HIS A 203 13.08 -24.98 -1.12
N ILE A 204 13.04 -26.07 -1.89
CA ILE A 204 14.03 -26.30 -2.95
C ILE A 204 13.66 -25.34 -4.09
N LEU A 205 14.43 -24.26 -4.22
CA LEU A 205 14.36 -23.39 -5.39
C LEU A 205 15.07 -24.09 -6.56
N TYR A 206 14.31 -24.50 -7.58
CA TYR A 206 14.84 -24.93 -8.87
C TYR A 206 15.35 -23.74 -9.68
#